data_AF-A0A349FVZ8-F1
#
_entry.id   AF-A0A349FVZ8-F1
#
_cell.length_a   1.000
_cell.length_b   1.000
_cell.length_c   1.000
_cell.angle_alpha   90.00
_cell.angle_beta   90.00
_cell.angle_gamma   90.00
#
_symmetry.space_group_name_H-M   'P 1'
#
loop_
_entity.id
_entity.type
_entity.pdbx_description
1 polymer ?
#
loop_
_entity_poly.entity_id
_entity_poly.type
_entity_poly.pdbx_seq_one_letter_code
_entity_poly.pdbx_strand_id
1 'polypeptide(L)'
;MEKKFYVIIPFSEIELGLSKSSFNPFAKAPQKPPFDLVYIEEKASTVLYPRRDHLIRQFARIGLKASQLTTSELVTFFYTIYNQSSTTISSIPTNIPANS
;
A
#
# COMPACT_ATOMS: atom_id res chain seq x y z
N MET A 1 21.76 11.16 -3.19
CA MET A 1 20.38 10.65 -3.42
C MET A 1 20.27 9.28 -2.78
N GLU A 2 19.36 9.11 -1.84
CA GLU A 2 19.07 7.80 -1.25
C GLU A 2 18.05 7.06 -2.11
N LYS A 3 18.34 5.83 -2.50
CA LYS A 3 17.43 4.99 -3.29
C LYS A 3 16.40 4.35 -2.36
N LYS A 4 15.12 4.60 -2.62
CA LYS A 4 14.00 4.00 -1.88
C LYS A 4 13.43 2.80 -2.65
N PHE A 5 13.11 1.74 -1.92
CA PHE A 5 12.45 0.53 -2.45
C PHE A 5 11.11 0.35 -1.75
N TYR A 6 10.10 -0.11 -2.49
CA TYR A 6 8.76 -0.35 -1.99
C TYR A 6 8.40 -1.82 -2.22
N VAL A 7 7.75 -2.44 -1.23
CA VAL A 7 7.37 -3.86 -1.26
C VAL A 7 5.88 -3.98 -0.94
N ILE A 8 5.16 -4.76 -1.74
CA ILE A 8 3.75 -5.03 -1.57
C ILE A 8 3.60 -6.46 -1.05
N ILE A 9 2.81 -6.64 0.02
CA ILE A 9 2.48 -7.95 0.59
C ILE A 9 1.03 -8.26 0.19
N PRO A 10 0.80 -9.15 -0.79
CA PRO A 10 -0.55 -9.46 -1.22
C PRO A 10 -1.29 -10.32 -0.19
N PHE A 11 -2.61 -10.17 -0.18
CA PHE A 11 -3.56 -11.02 0.50
C PHE A 11 -4.70 -11.32 -0.47
N SER A 12 -5.12 -12.57 -0.55
CA SER A 12 -6.09 -13.04 -1.55
C SER A 12 -7.27 -13.77 -0.93
N GLU A 13 -8.38 -13.88 -1.66
CA GLU A 13 -9.61 -14.47 -1.13
C GLU A 13 -9.48 -15.97 -0.80
N ILE A 14 -8.51 -16.67 -1.40
CA ILE A 14 -8.22 -18.08 -1.04
C ILE A 14 -7.75 -18.17 0.43
N GLU A 15 -7.08 -17.14 0.93
CA GLU A 15 -6.59 -17.06 2.31
C GLU A 15 -7.72 -16.73 3.31
N LEU A 16 -8.88 -16.27 2.82
CA LEU A 16 -10.09 -16.10 3.63
C LEU A 16 -10.83 -17.42 3.90
N GLY A 17 -10.39 -18.51 3.26
CA GLY A 17 -11.02 -19.82 3.38
C GLY A 17 -12.00 -20.16 2.25
N LEU A 18 -11.98 -19.42 1.13
CA LEU A 18 -12.68 -19.86 -0.07
C LEU A 18 -12.06 -21.16 -0.58
N SER A 19 -12.83 -22.24 -0.52
CA SER A 19 -12.45 -23.51 -1.14
C SER A 19 -12.68 -23.43 -2.65
N LYS A 20 -11.89 -24.20 -3.43
CA LYS A 20 -12.07 -24.36 -4.89
C LYS A 20 -13.51 -24.77 -5.27
N SER A 21 -14.24 -25.39 -4.35
CA SER A 21 -15.64 -25.77 -4.54
C SER A 21 -16.62 -24.57 -4.61
N SER A 22 -16.20 -23.39 -4.16
CA SER A 22 -16.97 -22.13 -4.26
C SER A 22 -16.61 -21.33 -5.51
N PHE A 23 -15.57 -21.74 -6.25
CA PHE A 23 -15.08 -21.05 -7.44
C PHE A 23 -15.73 -21.64 -8.68
N ASN A 24 -16.90 -21.12 -9.06
CA ASN A 24 -17.50 -21.43 -10.36
C ASN A 24 -16.97 -20.42 -11.41
N PRO A 25 -16.05 -20.80 -12.30
CA PRO A 25 -15.46 -19.89 -13.29
C PRO A 25 -16.47 -19.38 -14.33
N PHE A 26 -17.67 -19.97 -14.38
CA PHE A 26 -18.77 -19.56 -15.25
C PHE A 26 -19.84 -18.72 -14.53
N ALA A 27 -19.71 -18.52 -13.21
CA ALA A 27 -20.61 -17.65 -12.47
C ALA A 27 -20.28 -16.18 -12.72
N LYS A 28 -21.32 -15.34 -12.78
CA LYS A 28 -21.14 -13.88 -12.81
C LYS A 28 -20.40 -13.45 -11.53
N ALA A 29 -19.44 -12.53 -11.68
CA ALA A 29 -18.72 -11.98 -10.54
C ALA A 29 -19.72 -11.44 -9.50
N PRO A 30 -19.61 -11.85 -8.22
CA PRO A 30 -20.55 -11.42 -7.20
C PRO A 30 -20.42 -9.91 -6.98
N GLN A 31 -21.55 -9.23 -6.84
CA GLN A 31 -21.62 -7.78 -6.59
C GLN A 31 -21.17 -7.40 -5.17
N LYS A 32 -21.13 -8.37 -4.25
CA LYS A 32 -20.72 -8.21 -2.85
C LYS A 32 -19.54 -9.16 -2.57
N PRO A 33 -18.55 -8.75 -1.77
CA PRO A 33 -17.48 -9.66 -1.35
C PRO A 33 -18.05 -10.95 -0.72
N PRO A 34 -17.34 -12.09 -0.86
CA PRO A 34 -17.83 -13.39 -0.38
C PRO A 34 -18.04 -13.46 1.13
N PHE A 35 -17.41 -12.55 1.88
CA PHE A 35 -17.49 -12.44 3.33
C PHE A 35 -17.78 -10.99 3.76
N ASP A 36 -18.13 -10.81 5.03
CA ASP A 36 -18.27 -9.49 5.64
C ASP A 36 -16.92 -8.76 5.71
N LEU A 37 -16.95 -7.44 5.57
CA LEU A 37 -15.75 -6.59 5.56
C LEU A 37 -14.96 -6.72 6.86
N VAL A 38 -15.65 -6.79 8.00
CA VAL A 38 -15.03 -6.98 9.32
C VAL A 38 -14.24 -8.29 9.38
N TYR A 39 -14.84 -9.39 8.89
CA TYR A 39 -14.17 -10.68 8.83
C TYR A 39 -12.94 -10.65 7.91
N ILE A 40 -13.05 -9.97 6.76
CA ILE A 40 -11.94 -9.81 5.81
C ILE A 40 -10.79 -9.05 6.47
N GLU A 41 -11.09 -7.94 7.15
CA GLU A 41 -10.08 -7.11 7.81
C GLU A 41 -9.36 -7.87 8.94
N GLU A 42 -10.09 -8.59 9.79
CA GLU A 42 -9.52 -9.39 10.87
C GLU A 42 -8.60 -10.49 10.35
N LYS A 43 -9.06 -11.24 9.34
CA LYS A 43 -8.26 -12.30 8.72
C LYS A 43 -7.04 -11.77 7.98
N ALA A 44 -7.22 -10.70 7.21
CA ALA A 44 -6.12 -10.06 6.51
C ALA A 44 -5.06 -9.57 7.50
N SER A 45 -5.45 -8.90 8.59
CA SER A 45 -4.53 -8.39 9.61
C SER A 45 -3.74 -9.51 10.29
N THR A 46 -4.42 -10.61 10.65
CA THR A 46 -3.81 -11.80 11.27
C THR A 46 -2.72 -12.42 10.39
N VAL A 47 -2.89 -12.37 9.06
CA VAL A 47 -1.94 -12.93 8.10
C VAL A 47 -0.86 -11.93 7.69
N LEU A 48 -1.23 -10.66 7.47
CA LEU A 48 -0.35 -9.63 6.91
C LEU A 48 0.66 -9.11 7.93
N TYR A 49 0.28 -8.93 9.21
CA TYR A 49 1.21 -8.37 10.20
C TYR A 49 2.43 -9.27 10.45
N PRO A 50 2.28 -10.61 10.64
CA PRO A 50 3.45 -11.49 10.76
C PRO A 50 4.34 -11.48 9.52
N ARG A 51 3.75 -11.43 8.31
CA ARG A 51 4.50 -11.34 7.03
C ARG A 51 5.29 -10.04 6.94
N ARG A 52 4.66 -8.90 7.28
CA ARG A 52 5.30 -7.58 7.34
C ARG A 52 6.48 -7.60 8.30
N ASP A 53 6.27 -8.07 9.52
CA ASP A 53 7.31 -8.06 10.57
C ASP A 53 8.44 -9.03 10.24
N HIS A 54 8.14 -10.14 9.57
CA HIS A 54 9.16 -11.02 9.03
C HIS A 54 10.02 -10.31 7.98
N LEU A 55 9.41 -9.65 6.99
CA LEU A 55 10.14 -8.92 5.96
C LEU A 55 10.98 -7.78 6.54
N ILE A 56 10.44 -6.99 7.47
CA ILE A 56 11.19 -5.93 8.16
C ILE A 56 12.44 -6.50 8.84
N ARG A 57 12.32 -7.63 9.53
CA ARG A 57 13.47 -8.31 10.15
C ARG A 57 14.49 -8.81 9.12
N GLN A 58 14.05 -9.34 7.98
CA GLN A 58 14.97 -9.76 6.92
C GLN A 58 15.71 -8.58 6.30
N PHE A 59 15.04 -7.44 6.09
CA PHE A 59 15.69 -6.21 5.64
C PHE A 59 16.71 -5.69 6.65
N ALA A 60 16.37 -5.70 7.94
CA ALA A 60 17.29 -5.28 8.99
C ALA A 60 18.60 -6.12 9.01
N ARG A 61 18.52 -7.42 8.72
CA ARG A 61 19.70 -8.32 8.66
C ARG A 61 20.69 -7.94 7.56
N ILE A 62 20.22 -7.31 6.49
CA ILE A 62 21.07 -6.84 5.39
C ILE A 62 21.37 -5.34 5.48
N GLY A 63 21.11 -4.73 6.64
CA GLY A 63 21.41 -3.31 6.89
C GLY A 63 20.40 -2.33 6.30
N LEU A 64 19.23 -2.79 5.85
CA LEU A 64 18.17 -1.94 5.33
C LEU A 64 17.15 -1.59 6.41
N LYS A 65 16.79 -0.31 6.52
CA LYS A 65 15.68 0.16 7.34
C LYS A 65 14.38 0.03 6.54
N ALA A 66 13.42 -0.71 7.06
CA ALA A 66 12.10 -0.87 6.47
C ALA A 66 11.01 -0.51 7.49
N SER A 67 9.97 0.18 7.02
CA SER A 67 8.79 0.55 7.81
C SER A 67 7.54 0.50 6.95
N GLN A 68 6.38 0.27 7.57
CA GLN A 68 5.10 0.39 6.88
C GLN A 68 4.79 1.87 6.63
N LEU A 69 4.34 2.17 5.42
CA LEU A 69 3.86 3.50 5.07
C LEU A 69 2.48 3.74 5.69
N THR A 70 2.28 4.93 6.21
CA THR A 70 0.98 5.45 6.63
C THR A 70 0.11 5.76 5.41
N THR A 71 -1.20 5.94 5.62
CA THR A 71 -2.13 6.35 4.56
C THR A 71 -1.69 7.64 3.87
N SER A 72 -1.24 8.64 4.65
CA SER A 72 -0.77 9.91 4.09
C SER A 72 0.47 9.73 3.21
N GLU A 73 1.45 8.94 3.67
CA GLU A 73 2.66 8.65 2.88
C GLU A 73 2.34 7.86 1.61
N LEU A 74 1.38 6.93 1.66
CA LEU A 74 0.90 6.21 0.48
C LEU A 74 0.25 7.16 -0.51
N VAL A 75 -0.63 8.07 -0.06
CA VAL A 75 -1.27 9.06 -0.94
C VAL A 75 -0.21 9.94 -1.61
N THR A 76 0.75 10.45 -0.85
CA THR A 76 1.87 11.22 -1.41
C THR A 76 2.65 10.38 -2.40
N PHE A 77 2.99 9.13 -2.06
CA PHE A 77 3.71 8.23 -2.94
C PHE A 77 2.97 7.99 -4.26
N PHE A 78 1.66 7.68 -4.20
CA PHE A 78 0.82 7.52 -5.39
C PHE A 78 0.79 8.79 -6.23
N TYR A 79 0.61 9.96 -5.61
CA TYR A 79 0.63 11.22 -6.33
C TYR A 79 2.00 11.44 -7.01
N THR A 80 3.10 11.19 -6.31
CA THR A 80 4.45 11.33 -6.86
C THR A 80 4.68 10.39 -8.03
N ILE A 81 4.27 9.11 -7.98
CA ILE A 81 4.49 8.17 -9.09
C ILE A 81 3.63 8.47 -10.31
N TYR A 82 2.40 8.98 -10.13
CA TYR A 82 1.50 9.27 -11.25
C TYR A 82 1.71 10.64 -11.87
N ASN A 83 2.25 11.61 -11.12
CA ASN A 83 2.43 13.00 -11.56
C ASN A 83 3.92 13.38 -11.76
N GLN A 84 4.78 12.42 -12.07
CA GLN A 84 6.23 12.68 -12.26
C GLN A 84 6.52 13.72 -13.35
N SER A 85 5.62 13.90 -14.33
CA SER A 85 5.78 14.86 -15.44
C SER A 85 5.30 16.27 -15.14
N SER A 86 4.49 16.50 -14.10
CA SER A 86 3.94 17.84 -13.79
C SER A 86 4.77 18.61 -12.76
N THR A 87 5.77 17.97 -12.14
CA THR A 87 6.68 18.63 -11.19
C THR A 87 7.80 19.37 -11.93
N THR A 88 7.42 20.29 -12.81
CA THR A 88 8.20 21.49 -13.11
C THR A 88 7.42 22.67 -12.54
N ILE A 89 7.29 22.72 -11.21
CA ILE A 89 6.78 23.92 -10.55
C ILE A 89 7.94 24.47 -9.74
N SER A 90 8.60 25.42 -10.39
CA SER A 90 9.47 26.46 -9.88
C SER A 90 9.33 26.69 -8.37
N SER A 91 10.48 26.67 -7.69
CA SER A 91 10.71 27.39 -6.44
C SER A 91 9.90 28.69 -6.40
N ILE A 92 8.90 28.78 -5.54
CA ILE A 92 8.17 30.03 -5.29
C ILE A 92 9.18 30.97 -4.62
N PRO A 93 9.62 32.07 -5.25
CA PRO A 93 10.41 33.07 -4.57
C PRO A 93 9.43 33.92 -3.76
N THR A 94 9.45 33.74 -2.44
CA THR A 94 8.77 34.67 -1.53
C THR A 94 9.52 36.01 -1.56
N ASN A 95 9.12 36.90 -2.46
CA ASN A 95 9.41 38.32 -2.33
C ASN A 95 8.09 39.08 -2.35
N ILE A 96 7.60 39.40 -1.16
CA ILE A 96 6.47 40.31 -0.95
C ILE A 96 7.12 41.67 -0.68
N PRO A 97 7.10 42.64 -1.61
CA PRO A 97 7.49 43.99 -1.29
C PRO A 97 6.42 44.62 -0.38
N ALA A 98 6.87 45.15 0.76
CA ALA A 98 6.07 46.01 1.61
C ALA A 98 5.71 47.28 0.82
N ASN A 99 4.42 47.58 0.65
CA ASN A 99 4.01 48.91 0.20
C ASN A 99 3.72 49.80 1.40
N SER A 100 4.38 50.95 1.33
CA SER A 100 4.21 52.18 2.11
C SER A 100 2.90 52.90 1.81
#